data_AF-A0A2A9FYX3-F1
#
_entry.id   AF-A0A2A9FYX3-F1
#
_cell.length_a   1.000
_cell.length_b   1.000
_cell.length_c   1.000
_cell.angle_alpha   90.00
_cell.angle_beta   90.00
_cell.angle_gamma   90.00
#
_symmetry.space_group_name_H-M   'P 1'
#
loop_
_entity.id
_entity.type
_entity.pdbx_description
1 polymer ?
#
loop_
_entity_poly.entity_id
_entity_poly.type
_entity_poly.pdbx_seq_one_letter_code
_entity_poly.pdbx_strand_id
1 'polypeptide(L)'
;MQHIIPGYEKRKVSIDMLKHLATLSVACIAFIASFYSQMKQLPDYQEFLVHSVSAFFFCVVCTIIACFILLANLENIVKIAGTLQHQLLRLSILGAVGSFLYGVWKLASLVLGNAL
;
A
#
# COMPACT_ATOMS: atom_id res chain seq x y z
N MET A 1 6.13 -14.51 -34.02
CA MET A 1 4.78 -14.25 -33.47
C MET A 1 4.95 -13.96 -31.99
N GLN A 2 4.58 -12.77 -31.50
CA GLN A 2 4.67 -12.46 -30.07
C GLN A 2 3.71 -13.38 -29.31
N HIS A 3 4.24 -14.19 -28.42
CA HIS A 3 3.47 -15.07 -27.54
C HIS A 3 2.76 -14.16 -26.51
N ILE A 4 1.60 -13.60 -26.88
CA ILE A 4 0.82 -12.76 -25.97
C ILE A 4 0.19 -13.68 -24.92
N ILE A 5 0.83 -13.79 -23.76
CA ILE A 5 0.31 -14.55 -22.62
C ILE A 5 -0.98 -13.85 -22.15
N PRO A 6 -2.16 -14.50 -22.21
CA PRO A 6 -3.41 -13.88 -21.82
C PRO A 6 -3.35 -13.38 -20.37
N GLY A 7 -3.73 -12.12 -20.15
CA GLY A 7 -3.71 -11.45 -18.85
C GLY A 7 -2.37 -10.79 -18.46
N TYR A 8 -1.34 -10.83 -19.31
CA TYR A 8 -0.05 -10.20 -19.04
C TYR A 8 -0.13 -8.67 -18.85
N GLU A 9 -0.89 -7.96 -19.70
CA GLU A 9 -1.02 -6.50 -19.58
C GLU A 9 -1.73 -6.06 -18.30
N LYS A 10 -2.85 -6.72 -17.96
CA LYS A 10 -3.58 -6.43 -16.71
C LYS A 10 -2.69 -6.65 -15.48
N ARG A 11 -1.87 -7.71 -15.47
CA ARG A 11 -0.88 -7.98 -14.42
C ARG A 11 0.18 -6.88 -14.34
N LYS A 12 0.74 -6.48 -15.48
CA LYS A 12 1.75 -5.42 -15.54
C LYS A 12 1.20 -4.13 -14.94
N VAL A 13 -0.02 -3.75 -15.29
CA VAL A 13 -0.71 -2.59 -14.72
C VAL A 13 -0.92 -2.76 -13.22
N SER A 14 -1.39 -3.93 -12.74
CA SER A 14 -1.57 -4.16 -11.30
C SER A 14 -0.26 -4.08 -10.50
N ILE A 15 0.82 -4.68 -11.01
CA ILE A 15 2.15 -4.60 -10.38
C ILE A 15 2.63 -3.15 -10.37
N ASP A 16 2.43 -2.43 -11.48
CA ASP A 16 2.85 -1.04 -11.58
C ASP A 16 2.08 -0.15 -10.59
N MET A 17 0.76 -0.30 -10.50
CA MET A 17 -0.06 0.41 -9.50
C MET A 17 0.36 0.09 -8.07
N LEU A 18 0.62 -1.18 -7.77
CA LEU A 18 1.12 -1.62 -6.45
C LEU A 18 2.45 -0.94 -6.12
N LYS A 19 3.41 -0.93 -7.05
CA LYS A 19 4.70 -0.22 -6.87
C LYS A 19 4.52 1.27 -6.60
N HIS A 20 3.62 1.94 -7.34
CA HIS A 20 3.32 3.36 -7.12
C HIS A 20 2.72 3.59 -5.72
N LEU A 21 1.82 2.71 -5.28
CA LEU A 21 1.20 2.79 -3.95
C LEU A 21 2.23 2.63 -2.82
N ALA A 22 3.15 1.66 -2.93
CA ALA A 22 4.25 1.51 -1.97
C ALA A 22 5.19 2.72 -1.99
N THR A 23 5.57 3.21 -3.17
CA THR A 23 6.45 4.38 -3.30
C THR A 23 5.81 5.61 -2.66
N LEU A 24 4.51 5.83 -2.91
CA LEU A 24 3.75 6.93 -2.30
C LEU A 24 3.64 6.76 -0.78
N SER A 25 3.45 5.54 -0.29
CA SER A 25 3.43 5.25 1.16
C SER A 25 4.77 5.58 1.83
N VAL A 26 5.89 5.22 1.20
CA VAL A 26 7.24 5.57 1.68
C VAL A 26 7.44 7.09 1.64
N ALA A 27 6.99 7.77 0.59
CA ALA A 27 7.05 9.22 0.50
C ALA A 27 6.24 9.90 1.62
N CYS A 28 5.04 9.39 1.95
CA CYS A 28 4.25 9.88 3.08
C CYS A 28 4.96 9.68 4.42
N ILE A 29 5.61 8.53 4.64
CA ILE A 29 6.41 8.29 5.85
C ILE A 29 7.58 9.28 5.94
N ALA A 30 8.31 9.49 4.85
CA ALA A 30 9.42 10.44 4.80
C ALA A 30 8.95 11.88 5.02
N PHE A 31 7.79 12.25 4.47
CA PHE A 31 7.14 13.53 4.72
C PHE A 31 6.83 13.69 6.21
N ILE A 32 6.14 12.73 6.84
CA ILE A 32 5.83 12.75 8.27
C ILE A 32 7.10 12.89 9.12
N ALA A 33 8.16 12.14 8.79
CA ALA A 33 9.44 12.22 9.50
C ALA A 33 10.08 13.61 9.40
N SER A 34 9.94 14.29 8.26
CA SER A 34 10.48 15.64 8.02
C SER A 34 9.79 16.70 8.88
N PHE A 35 8.51 16.51 9.21
CA PHE A 35 7.72 17.44 10.03
C PHE A 35 7.55 16.99 11.48
N TYR A 36 8.20 15.89 11.87
CA TYR A 36 8.04 15.29 13.20
C TYR A 36 8.35 16.27 14.35
N SER A 37 9.38 17.10 14.21
CA SER A 37 9.75 18.10 15.23
C SER A 37 8.69 19.19 15.41
N GLN A 38 7.99 19.56 14.34
CA GLN A 38 6.95 20.60 14.33
C GLN A 38 5.63 20.06 14.87
N MET A 39 5.32 18.79 14.60
CA MET A 39 4.08 18.14 15.04
C MET A 39 4.00 17.89 16.55
N LYS A 40 5.12 17.95 17.29
CA LYS A 40 5.15 17.71 18.75
C LYS A 40 4.34 18.70 19.57
N GLN A 41 3.96 19.84 19.00
CA GLN A 41 3.24 20.90 19.69
C GLN A 41 1.72 20.68 19.73
N LEU A 42 1.21 19.73 18.96
CA LEU A 42 -0.22 19.42 18.86
C LEU A 42 -0.65 18.41 19.94
N PRO A 43 -1.79 18.60 20.62
CA PRO A 43 -2.38 17.55 21.45
C PRO A 43 -2.73 16.33 20.58
N ASP A 44 -2.56 15.12 21.13
CA ASP A 44 -2.85 13.83 20.48
C ASP A 44 -2.06 13.51 19.20
N TYR A 45 -1.06 14.33 18.82
CA TYR A 45 -0.26 14.14 17.59
C TYR A 45 0.39 12.76 17.49
N GLN A 46 0.81 12.20 18.64
CA GLN A 46 1.51 10.93 18.71
C GLN A 46 0.63 9.77 18.25
N GLU A 47 -0.66 9.79 18.60
CA GLU A 47 -1.61 8.77 18.16
C GLU A 47 -1.77 8.83 16.63
N PHE A 48 -2.11 9.99 16.08
CA PHE A 48 -2.28 10.15 14.63
C PHE A 48 -1.03 9.76 13.84
N LEU A 49 0.14 10.12 14.35
CA LEU A 49 1.42 9.86 13.69
C LEU A 49 1.75 8.36 13.70
N VAL A 50 1.61 7.69 14.85
CA VAL A 50 1.83 6.23 14.96
C VAL A 50 0.86 5.46 14.07
N HIS A 51 -0.43 5.83 14.07
CA HIS A 51 -1.42 5.17 13.22
C HIS A 51 -1.17 5.42 11.72
N SER A 52 -0.75 6.63 11.32
CA SER A 52 -0.45 6.92 9.92
C SER A 52 0.78 6.15 9.44
N VAL A 53 1.88 6.20 10.20
CA VAL A 53 3.13 5.52 9.84
C VAL A 53 2.97 4.01 9.82
N SER A 54 2.30 3.42 10.82
CA SER A 54 2.04 1.97 10.84
C SER A 54 1.17 1.53 9.66
N ALA A 55 0.17 2.32 9.28
CA ALA A 55 -0.68 2.04 8.14
C ALA A 55 0.09 2.10 6.80
N PHE A 56 0.88 3.15 6.58
CA PHE A 56 1.73 3.24 5.39
C PHE A 56 2.78 2.12 5.33
N PHE A 57 3.36 1.74 6.47
CA PHE A 57 4.30 0.63 6.54
C PHE A 57 3.61 -0.71 6.19
N PHE A 58 2.43 -0.95 6.74
CA PHE A 58 1.63 -2.12 6.41
C PHE A 58 1.26 -2.16 4.91
N CYS A 59 0.94 -1.00 4.32
CA CYS A 59 0.71 -0.89 2.88
C CYS A 59 1.92 -1.37 2.07
N VAL A 60 3.13 -0.93 2.44
CA VAL A 60 4.38 -1.35 1.78
C VAL A 60 4.55 -2.87 1.88
N VAL A 61 4.37 -3.45 3.07
CA VAL A 61 4.50 -4.91 3.28
C VAL A 61 3.48 -5.70 2.44
N CYS A 62 2.20 -5.32 2.49
CA CYS A 62 1.15 -5.96 1.71
C CYS A 62 1.41 -5.84 0.20
N THR A 63 1.90 -4.70 -0.25
CA THR A 63 2.29 -4.47 -1.65
C THR A 63 3.41 -5.42 -2.06
N ILE A 64 4.45 -5.55 -1.23
CA ILE A 64 5.58 -6.46 -1.50
C ILE A 64 5.08 -7.90 -1.64
N ILE A 65 4.23 -8.37 -0.72
CA ILE A 65 3.64 -9.71 -0.76
C ILE A 65 2.82 -9.91 -2.05
N ALA A 66 1.94 -8.96 -2.38
CA ALA A 66 1.14 -9.02 -3.60
C ALA A 66 2.01 -9.06 -4.87
N CYS A 67 3.06 -8.23 -4.93
CA CYS A 67 4.03 -8.22 -6.02
C CYS A 67 4.77 -9.56 -6.14
N PHE A 68 5.24 -10.14 -5.03
CA PHE A 68 5.89 -11.44 -5.07
C PHE A 68 4.98 -12.54 -5.61
N ILE A 69 3.72 -12.60 -5.17
CA ILE A 69 2.76 -13.59 -5.65
C ILE A 69 2.45 -13.38 -7.14
N LEU A 70 2.30 -12.12 -7.59
CA LEU A 70 2.05 -11.80 -9.00
C LEU A 70 3.23 -12.14 -9.91
N LEU A 71 4.47 -11.93 -9.42
CA LEU A 71 5.68 -12.29 -10.15
C LEU A 71 5.92 -13.80 -10.18
N ALA A 72 5.76 -14.49 -9.06
CA ALA A 72 5.96 -15.95 -8.97
C ALA A 72 5.01 -16.75 -9.86
N ASN A 73 3.86 -16.15 -10.22
CA ASN A 73 2.79 -16.79 -10.96
C ASN A 73 2.54 -16.18 -12.34
N LEU A 74 3.57 -15.55 -12.91
CA LEU A 74 3.52 -14.81 -14.18
C LEU A 74 2.87 -15.60 -15.34
N GLU A 75 3.05 -16.92 -15.37
CA GLU A 75 2.55 -17.78 -16.47
C GLU A 75 1.21 -18.48 -16.20
N ASN A 76 0.79 -18.68 -14.94
CA ASN A 76 -0.26 -19.67 -14.61
C ASN A 76 -1.47 -19.16 -13.78
N ILE A 77 -1.72 -17.85 -13.66
CA ILE A 77 -2.82 -17.29 -12.84
C ILE A 77 -4.20 -17.95 -13.04
N VAL A 78 -4.54 -18.40 -14.25
CA VAL A 78 -5.82 -19.08 -14.52
C VAL A 78 -5.93 -20.38 -13.71
N LYS A 79 -4.82 -21.07 -13.44
CA LYS A 79 -4.76 -22.29 -12.61
C LYS A 79 -4.76 -22.03 -11.10
N ILE A 80 -4.67 -20.77 -10.68
CA ILE A 80 -4.53 -20.36 -9.27
C ILE A 80 -5.88 -19.97 -8.67
N ALA A 81 -6.91 -19.80 -9.51
CA ALA A 81 -8.28 -19.54 -9.07
C ALA A 81 -8.74 -20.65 -8.08
N GLY A 82 -9.01 -20.26 -6.83
CA GLY A 82 -9.39 -21.18 -5.75
C GLY A 82 -8.26 -21.68 -4.86
N THR A 83 -7.00 -21.35 -5.15
CA THR A 83 -5.86 -21.73 -4.30
C THR A 83 -5.56 -20.69 -3.21
N LEU A 84 -4.86 -21.11 -2.15
CA LEU A 84 -4.41 -20.26 -1.04
C LEU A 84 -3.65 -19.01 -1.54
N GLN A 85 -2.86 -19.15 -2.60
CA GLN A 85 -2.12 -18.03 -3.19
C GLN A 85 -3.04 -16.94 -3.76
N HIS A 86 -4.19 -17.31 -4.35
CA HIS A 86 -5.16 -16.34 -4.84
C HIS A 86 -5.87 -15.59 -3.71
N GLN A 87 -6.18 -16.29 -2.61
CA GLN A 87 -6.76 -15.68 -1.41
C GLN A 87 -5.76 -14.72 -0.75
N LEU A 88 -4.50 -15.14 -0.60
CA LEU A 88 -3.42 -14.29 -0.10
C LEU A 88 -3.20 -13.07 -0.98
N LEU A 89 -3.24 -13.22 -2.31
CA LEU A 89 -3.14 -12.09 -3.24
C LEU A 89 -4.27 -11.09 -3.03
N ARG A 90 -5.52 -11.54 -2.95
CA ARG A 90 -6.68 -10.67 -2.72
C ARG A 90 -6.58 -9.95 -1.38
N LEU A 91 -6.26 -10.67 -0.31
CA LEU A 91 -6.06 -10.08 1.02
C LEU A 91 -4.92 -9.07 1.03
N SER A 92 -3.82 -9.35 0.33
CA SER A 92 -2.68 -8.45 0.24
C SER A 92 -3.02 -7.17 -0.54
N ILE A 93 -3.76 -7.28 -1.65
CA ILE A 93 -4.19 -6.10 -2.42
C ILE A 93 -5.19 -5.26 -1.59
N LEU A 94 -6.18 -5.90 -0.96
CA LEU A 94 -7.14 -5.21 -0.10
C LEU A 94 -6.45 -4.57 1.10
N GLY A 95 -5.49 -5.27 1.71
CA GLY A 95 -4.67 -4.78 2.81
C GLY A 95 -3.85 -3.56 2.40
N ALA A 96 -3.21 -3.59 1.22
CA ALA A 96 -2.44 -2.47 0.70
C ALA A 96 -3.33 -1.23 0.47
N VAL A 97 -4.44 -1.37 -0.26
CA VAL A 97 -5.34 -0.24 -0.54
C VAL A 97 -5.99 0.29 0.73
N GLY A 98 -6.50 -0.60 1.58
CA GLY A 98 -7.18 -0.21 2.82
C GLY A 98 -6.26 0.51 3.80
N SER A 99 -5.04 0.00 4.00
CA SER A 99 -4.05 0.64 4.87
C SER A 99 -3.52 1.95 4.31
N PHE A 100 -3.35 2.07 2.99
CA PHE A 100 -3.01 3.35 2.37
C PHE A 100 -4.08 4.42 2.66
N LEU A 101 -5.35 4.11 2.38
CA LEU A 101 -6.47 5.04 2.60
C LEU A 101 -6.60 5.41 4.08
N TYR A 102 -6.44 4.46 4.99
CA TYR A 102 -6.46 4.73 6.43
C TYR A 102 -5.29 5.62 6.88
N GLY A 103 -4.08 5.39 6.36
CA GLY A 103 -2.91 6.23 6.62
C GLY A 103 -3.12 7.67 6.14
N VAL A 104 -3.66 7.84 4.93
CA VAL A 104 -4.02 9.16 4.39
C VAL A 104 -5.10 9.83 5.25
N TRP A 105 -6.13 9.09 5.67
CA TRP A 105 -7.20 9.62 6.52
C TRP A 105 -6.67 10.12 7.86
N LYS A 106 -5.82 9.34 8.53
CA LYS A 106 -5.22 9.74 9.82
C LYS A 106 -4.29 10.94 9.65
N LEU A 107 -3.52 11.00 8.56
CA LEU A 107 -2.68 12.15 8.23
C LEU A 107 -3.53 13.40 7.95
N ALA A 108 -4.60 13.28 7.16
CA ALA A 108 -5.51 14.38 6.87
C ALA A 108 -6.23 14.88 8.13
N SER A 109 -6.62 13.97 9.03
CA SER A 109 -7.23 14.30 10.31
C SER A 109 -6.28 15.10 11.20
N LEU A 110 -4.99 14.79 11.20
CA LEU A 110 -3.97 15.57 11.89
C LEU A 110 -3.84 16.99 11.32
N VAL A 111 -3.88 17.13 9.98
CA VAL A 111 -3.81 18.45 9.32
C VAL A 111 -5.07 19.27 9.60
N LEU A 112 -6.25 18.67 9.54
CA LEU A 112 -7.53 19.34 9.81
C LEU A 112 -7.67 19.72 11.28
N GLY A 113 -7.24 18.85 12.20
CA GLY A 113 -7.23 19.15 13.64
C GLY A 113 -6.23 20.25 14.03
N ASN A 114 -5.22 20.52 13.19
CA ASN A 114 -4.29 21.64 13.34
C ASN A 114 -4.80 22.94 12.66
N ALA A 115 -5.81 22.86 11.80
CA ALA A 115 -6.35 24.01 11.06
C ALA A 115 -7.57 24.67 11.74
N LEU A 116 -8.13 24.03 12.77
CA LEU A 116 -9.21 24.51 13.64
C LEU A 116 -8.64 25.01 14.97
#